data_AF-A0A836WBL5-F1
#
_entry.id   AF-A0A836WBL5-F1
#
_cell.length_a   1.000
_cell.length_b   1.000
_cell.length_c   1.000
_cell.angle_alpha   90.00
_cell.angle_beta   90.00
_cell.angle_gamma   90.00
#
_symmetry.space_group_name_H-M   'P 1'
#
loop_
_entity.id
_entity.type
_entity.pdbx_description
1 polymer ?
#
loop_
_entity_poly.entity_id
_entity_poly.type
_entity_poly.pdbx_seq_one_letter_code
_entity_poly.pdbx_strand_id
1 'polypeptide(L)'
;MIKSTSGDNTDFSLNFIPRMNWKELLKGYKRVLSTIYSPDHYYNRLKVFLKNFSPPKLRPTYLRVHHIKAFIRSIWHLGILGEERLHYWRLFVWSLFQRPLIFPAMLSFAIQGYHFRRIFSKYIRNLSSPFT
;
A
#
# COMPACT_ATOMS: atom_id res chain seq x y z
N MET A 1 24.89 -5.70 -14.86
CA MET A 1 25.22 -5.02 -13.59
C MET A 1 24.68 -3.60 -13.62
N ILE A 2 24.13 -3.13 -12.50
CA ILE A 2 23.57 -1.77 -12.36
C ILE A 2 24.70 -0.75 -12.50
N LYS A 3 24.56 0.21 -13.43
CA LYS A 3 25.58 1.22 -13.74
C LYS A 3 25.48 2.49 -12.88
N SER A 4 24.32 2.75 -12.28
CA SER A 4 24.04 3.89 -11.41
C SER A 4 22.91 3.56 -10.42
N THR A 5 22.97 4.09 -9.20
CA THR A 5 21.96 3.85 -8.17
C THR A 5 20.77 4.80 -8.33
N SER A 6 19.60 4.26 -8.67
CA SER A 6 18.34 5.02 -8.75
C SER A 6 17.74 5.33 -7.37
N GLY A 7 18.06 4.52 -6.36
CA GLY A 7 17.38 4.54 -5.06
C GLY A 7 15.98 3.89 -5.08
N ASP A 8 15.52 3.39 -6.24
CA ASP A 8 14.26 2.68 -6.37
C ASP A 8 14.50 1.17 -6.24
N ASN A 9 14.23 0.62 -5.05
CA ASN A 9 14.36 -0.82 -4.79
C ASN A 9 13.23 -1.66 -5.43
N THR A 10 12.34 -1.02 -6.19
CA THR A 10 11.15 -1.64 -6.77
C THR A 10 11.06 -1.50 -8.28
N ASP A 11 12.13 -1.02 -8.94
CA ASP A 11 12.22 -0.79 -10.39
C ASP A 11 12.35 -2.07 -11.24
N PHE A 12 12.20 -3.25 -10.61
CA PHE A 12 12.32 -4.57 -11.22
C PHE A 12 13.69 -4.87 -11.82
N SER A 13 14.73 -4.08 -11.51
CA SER A 13 16.10 -4.44 -11.85
C SER A 13 16.62 -5.53 -10.90
N LEU A 14 17.55 -6.37 -11.39
CA LEU A 14 18.29 -7.29 -10.51
C LEU A 14 19.70 -6.80 -10.30
N ASN A 15 20.13 -6.89 -9.06
CA ASN A 15 21.52 -6.78 -8.65
C ASN A 15 22.24 -8.14 -8.60
N PHE A 16 21.59 -9.24 -8.99
CA PHE A 16 22.15 -10.59 -9.03
C PHE A 16 21.80 -11.35 -10.33
N ILE A 17 22.54 -12.42 -10.61
CA ILE A 17 22.24 -13.34 -11.71
C ILE A 17 21.29 -14.42 -11.18
N PRO A 18 20.02 -14.49 -11.64
CA PRO A 18 19.07 -15.44 -11.11
C PRO A 18 19.40 -16.87 -11.60
N ARG A 19 19.23 -17.85 -10.72
CA ARG A 19 19.26 -19.27 -11.12
C ARG A 19 18.00 -19.68 -11.89
N MET A 20 16.86 -19.07 -11.56
CA MET A 20 15.60 -19.22 -12.29
C MET A 20 15.63 -18.40 -13.58
N ASN A 21 14.86 -18.83 -14.59
CA ASN A 21 14.66 -18.01 -15.78
C ASN A 21 14.17 -16.61 -15.41
N TRP A 22 14.83 -15.59 -15.97
CA TRP A 22 14.55 -14.19 -15.70
C TRP A 22 13.06 -13.82 -15.89
N LYS A 23 12.45 -14.29 -16.98
CA LYS A 23 11.04 -13.98 -17.31
C LYS A 23 10.08 -14.63 -16.30
N GLU A 24 10.38 -15.85 -15.87
CA GLU A 24 9.57 -16.56 -14.87
C GLU A 24 9.66 -15.90 -13.50
N LEU A 25 10.87 -15.53 -13.07
CA LEU A 25 11.10 -14.80 -11.82
C LEU A 25 10.32 -13.48 -11.81
N LEU A 26 10.44 -12.70 -12.88
CA LEU A 26 9.74 -11.43 -13.02
C LEU A 26 8.22 -11.61 -13.05
N LYS A 27 7.71 -12.64 -13.74
CA LYS A 27 6.28 -12.98 -13.77
C LYS A 27 5.76 -13.35 -12.38
N GLY A 28 6.53 -14.16 -11.64
CA GLY A 28 6.21 -14.53 -10.25
C GLY A 28 6.14 -13.31 -9.34
N TYR A 29 7.14 -12.43 -9.42
CA TYR A 29 7.18 -11.20 -8.64
C TYR A 29 6.00 -10.26 -8.96
N LYS A 30 5.69 -10.04 -10.24
CA LYS A 30 4.49 -9.28 -10.68
C LYS A 30 3.20 -9.88 -10.10
N ARG A 31 3.07 -11.21 -10.13
CA ARG A 31 1.90 -11.90 -9.55
C ARG A 31 1.80 -11.66 -8.05
N VAL A 32 2.91 -11.74 -7.32
CA VAL A 32 2.92 -11.47 -5.87
C VAL A 32 2.47 -10.03 -5.60
N LEU A 33 3.09 -9.03 -6.24
CA LEU A 33 2.76 -7.61 -6.01
C LEU A 33 1.31 -7.27 -6.33
N SER A 34 0.81 -7.70 -7.49
CA SER A 34 -0.59 -7.49 -7.89
C SER A 34 -1.57 -8.15 -6.93
N THR A 35 -1.23 -9.32 -6.39
CA THR A 35 -2.08 -10.02 -5.42
C THR A 35 -2.06 -9.31 -4.07
N ILE A 36 -0.88 -9.09 -3.47
CA ILE A 36 -0.77 -8.61 -2.08
C ILE A 36 -1.18 -7.15 -1.89
N TYR A 37 -1.20 -6.35 -2.96
CA TYR A 37 -1.65 -4.96 -2.95
C TYR A 37 -3.00 -4.74 -3.65
N SER A 38 -3.67 -5.82 -4.10
CA SER A 38 -5.08 -5.72 -4.48
C SER A 38 -5.91 -5.28 -3.26
N PRO A 39 -6.99 -4.49 -3.46
CA PRO A 39 -7.83 -3.99 -2.37
C PRO A 39 -8.28 -5.10 -1.40
N ASP A 40 -8.79 -6.22 -1.91
CA ASP A 40 -9.28 -7.33 -1.09
C ASP A 40 -8.20 -7.89 -0.17
N HIS A 41 -7.07 -8.32 -0.74
CA HIS A 41 -6.01 -8.96 0.03
C HIS A 41 -5.33 -7.98 1.00
N TYR A 42 -5.10 -6.73 0.55
CA TYR A 42 -4.46 -5.71 1.38
C TYR A 42 -5.32 -5.37 2.60
N TYR A 43 -6.60 -5.05 2.39
CA TYR A 43 -7.48 -4.64 3.49
C TYR A 43 -7.84 -5.79 4.43
N ASN A 44 -7.94 -7.02 3.92
CA ASN A 44 -8.12 -8.18 4.79
C ASN A 44 -6.91 -8.37 5.72
N ARG A 45 -5.69 -8.31 5.18
CA ARG A 45 -4.46 -8.40 5.99
C ARG A 45 -4.34 -7.23 6.96
N LEU A 46 -4.68 -6.01 6.51
CA LEU A 46 -4.65 -4.82 7.37
C LEU A 46 -5.66 -4.94 8.52
N LYS A 47 -6.88 -5.42 8.27
CA LYS A 47 -7.87 -5.65 9.33
C LYS A 47 -7.39 -6.66 10.35
N VAL A 48 -6.78 -7.77 9.91
CA VAL A 48 -6.19 -8.78 10.81
C VAL A 48 -5.07 -8.17 11.65
N PHE A 49 -4.17 -7.40 11.03
CA PHE A 49 -3.13 -6.68 11.76
C PHE A 49 -3.73 -5.73 12.80
N LEU A 50 -4.65 -4.85 12.40
CA LEU A 50 -5.26 -3.85 13.27
C LEU A 50 -6.11 -4.46 14.40
N LYS A 51 -6.66 -5.67 14.24
CA LYS A 51 -7.33 -6.38 15.34
C LYS A 51 -6.37 -6.78 16.46
N ASN A 52 -5.17 -7.21 16.09
CA ASN A 52 -4.16 -7.72 17.02
C ASN A 52 -3.13 -6.65 17.45
N PHE A 53 -3.12 -5.50 16.77
CA PHE A 53 -2.20 -4.42 17.07
C PHE A 53 -2.56 -3.76 18.40
N SER A 54 -1.59 -3.72 19.31
CA SER A 54 -1.67 -2.95 20.55
C SER A 54 -0.67 -1.80 20.44
N PRO A 55 -1.12 -0.55 20.23
CA PRO A 55 -0.20 0.58 20.16
C PRO A 55 0.52 0.72 21.51
N PRO A 56 1.83 0.98 21.54
CA PRO A 56 2.50 1.40 22.76
C PRO A 56 1.82 2.67 23.30
N LYS A 57 1.91 2.92 24.61
CA LYS A 57 1.29 4.10 25.26
C LYS A 57 1.52 5.33 24.39
N LEU A 58 0.44 5.86 23.83
CA LEU A 58 0.51 6.96 22.88
C LEU A 58 1.12 8.16 23.59
N ARG A 59 2.31 8.59 23.14
CA ARG A 59 2.79 9.93 23.49
C ARG A 59 1.81 10.94 22.89
N PRO A 60 1.46 12.02 23.58
CA PRO A 60 0.59 13.04 23.01
C PRO A 60 1.20 13.55 21.70
N THR A 61 0.53 13.24 20.58
CA THR A 61 0.92 13.72 19.26
C THR A 61 0.17 15.03 18.99
N TYR A 62 0.90 16.09 18.66
CA TYR A 62 0.29 17.37 18.31
C TYR A 62 -0.37 17.30 16.93
N LEU A 63 -1.65 17.67 16.87
CA LEU A 63 -2.39 17.75 15.62
C LEU A 63 -1.86 18.93 14.79
N ARG A 64 -1.07 18.63 13.76
CA ARG A 64 -0.60 19.59 12.76
C ARG A 64 -1.53 19.68 11.55
N VAL A 65 -1.52 20.82 10.86
CA VAL A 65 -2.34 21.11 9.66
C VAL A 65 -2.22 20.03 8.57
N HIS A 66 -1.03 19.45 8.38
CA HIS A 66 -0.84 18.40 7.38
C HIS A 66 -1.60 17.11 7.71
N HIS A 67 -1.89 16.81 8.98
CA HIS A 67 -2.72 15.65 9.34
C HIS A 67 -4.17 15.86 8.88
N ILE A 68 -4.72 17.06 9.10
CA ILE A 68 -6.07 17.42 8.65
C ILE A 68 -6.13 17.35 7.12
N LYS A 69 -5.11 17.90 6.44
CA LYS A 69 -5.01 17.83 4.97
C LYS A 69 -4.93 16.39 4.47
N ALA A 70 -4.15 15.53 5.12
CA ALA A 70 -4.05 14.10 4.77
C ALA A 70 -5.37 13.37 5.00
N PHE A 71 -6.08 13.66 6.09
CA PHE A 71 -7.39 13.11 6.39
C PHE A 71 -8.42 13.47 5.33
N ILE A 72 -8.57 14.75 5.00
CA ILE A 72 -9.51 15.20 3.95
C ILE A 72 -9.16 14.56 2.60
N ARG A 73 -7.87 14.54 2.25
CA ARG A 73 -7.40 13.88 1.01
C ARG A 73 -7.69 12.39 0.99
N SER A 74 -7.61 11.71 2.12
CA SER A 74 -7.90 10.28 2.20
C SER A 74 -9.38 9.98 1.97
N ILE A 75 -10.29 10.80 2.51
CA ILE A 75 -11.73 10.68 2.24
C ILE A 75 -12.00 10.86 0.75
N TRP A 76 -11.40 11.88 0.12
CA TRP A 76 -11.60 12.13 -1.31
C TRP A 76 -11.01 11.02 -2.19
N HIS A 77 -9.73 10.72 -2.04
CA HIS A 77 -9.03 9.80 -2.93
C HIS A 77 -9.36 8.33 -2.68
N LEU A 78 -9.48 7.89 -1.42
CA LEU A 78 -9.76 6.49 -1.09
C LEU A 78 -11.26 6.26 -0.91
N GLY A 79 -11.96 7.19 -0.26
CA GLY A 79 -13.38 7.01 0.09
C GLY A 79 -14.36 7.34 -1.04
N ILE A 80 -14.03 8.27 -1.95
CA ILE A 80 -14.92 8.67 -3.04
C ILE A 80 -14.41 8.11 -4.37
N LEU A 81 -13.18 8.43 -4.76
CA LEU A 81 -12.63 8.07 -6.07
C LEU A 81 -12.02 6.67 -6.13
N GLY A 82 -11.60 6.12 -4.99
CA GLY A 82 -10.79 4.90 -4.92
C GLY A 82 -11.54 3.64 -5.32
N GLU A 83 -10.88 2.75 -6.04
CA GLU A 83 -11.38 1.39 -6.30
C GLU A 83 -11.59 0.61 -5.00
N GLU A 84 -10.79 0.91 -3.98
CA GLU A 84 -10.85 0.30 -2.65
C GLU A 84 -11.91 0.90 -1.71
N ARG A 85 -12.76 1.82 -2.17
CA ARG A 85 -13.67 2.63 -1.30
C ARG A 85 -14.54 1.81 -0.35
N LEU A 86 -15.05 0.66 -0.81
CA LEU A 86 -15.87 -0.22 0.03
C LEU A 86 -15.05 -0.82 1.18
N HIS A 87 -13.82 -1.25 0.91
CA HIS A 87 -12.91 -1.75 1.94
C HIS A 87 -12.47 -0.63 2.88
N TYR A 88 -12.16 0.53 2.31
CA TYR A 88 -11.80 1.74 3.06
C TYR A 88 -12.89 2.09 4.05
N TRP A 89 -14.14 2.31 3.61
CA TRP A 89 -15.23 2.69 4.50
C TRP A 89 -15.56 1.62 5.55
N ARG A 90 -15.52 0.33 5.17
CA ARG A 90 -15.74 -0.77 6.11
C ARG A 90 -14.70 -0.75 7.24
N LEU A 91 -13.42 -0.56 6.91
CA LEU A 91 -12.35 -0.52 7.90
C LEU A 91 -12.32 0.79 8.67
N PHE A 92 -12.64 1.90 8.01
CA PHE A 92 -12.73 3.23 8.58
C PHE A 92 -13.77 3.29 9.69
N VAL A 93 -15.01 2.89 9.39
CA VAL A 93 -16.12 2.86 10.36
C VAL A 93 -15.80 1.88 11.48
N TRP A 94 -15.32 0.67 11.16
CA TRP A 94 -14.92 -0.30 12.18
C TRP A 94 -13.85 0.26 13.12
N SER A 95 -12.80 0.89 12.60
CA SER A 95 -11.72 1.43 13.43
C SER A 95 -12.16 2.64 14.23
N LEU A 96 -13.02 3.50 13.67
CA LEU A 96 -13.50 4.71 14.35
C LEU A 96 -14.35 4.37 15.57
N PHE A 97 -15.24 3.39 15.45
CA PHE A 97 -16.17 3.03 16.53
C PHE A 97 -15.67 1.94 17.47
N GLN A 98 -14.94 0.93 16.97
CA GLN A 98 -14.52 -0.21 17.79
C GLN A 98 -13.12 -0.04 18.39
N ARG A 99 -12.21 0.65 17.71
CA ARG A 99 -10.83 0.84 18.17
C ARG A 99 -10.30 2.26 17.84
N PRO A 100 -10.88 3.33 18.41
CA PRO A 100 -10.53 4.71 18.06
C PRO A 100 -9.04 5.04 18.25
N LEU A 101 -8.37 4.40 19.22
CA LEU A 101 -6.94 4.62 19.49
C LEU A 101 -6.02 4.20 18.33
N ILE A 102 -6.43 3.23 17.50
CA ILE A 102 -5.63 2.79 16.33
C ILE A 102 -6.10 3.45 15.03
N PHE A 103 -7.13 4.29 15.07
CA PHE A 103 -7.68 4.95 13.89
C PHE A 103 -6.64 5.76 13.09
N PRO A 104 -5.75 6.54 13.73
CA PRO A 104 -4.67 7.22 12.99
C PRO A 104 -3.77 6.22 12.24
N ALA A 105 -3.44 5.09 12.86
CA ALA A 105 -2.63 4.05 12.24
C ALA A 105 -3.37 3.41 11.06
N MET A 106 -4.66 3.09 11.23
CA MET A 106 -5.52 2.59 10.15
C MET A 106 -5.49 3.52 8.94
N LEU A 107 -5.63 4.83 9.17
CA LEU A 107 -5.60 5.82 8.10
C LEU A 107 -4.24 5.86 7.39
N SER A 108 -3.14 5.88 8.15
CA SER A 108 -1.78 5.84 7.61
C SER A 108 -1.52 4.59 6.77
N PHE A 109 -2.00 3.43 7.21
CA PHE A 109 -1.87 2.18 6.45
C PHE A 109 -2.76 2.19 5.21
N ALA A 110 -4.01 2.65 5.29
CA ALA A 110 -4.87 2.77 4.12
C ALA A 110 -4.23 3.64 3.02
N ILE A 111 -3.67 4.81 3.40
CA ILE A 111 -2.94 5.70 2.49
C ILE A 111 -1.71 4.98 1.89
N GLN A 112 -0.91 4.28 2.69
CA GLN A 112 0.22 3.49 2.19
C GLN A 112 -0.23 2.40 1.19
N GLY A 113 -1.31 1.67 1.50
CA GLY A 113 -1.90 0.67 0.61
C GLY A 113 -2.32 1.25 -0.73
N TYR A 114 -2.95 2.42 -0.73
CA TYR A 114 -3.28 3.16 -1.94
C TYR A 114 -2.03 3.51 -2.76
N HIS A 115 -0.96 4.00 -2.11
CA HIS A 115 0.30 4.28 -2.79
C HIS A 115 0.92 3.02 -3.41
N PHE A 116 1.02 1.92 -2.66
CA PHE A 116 1.54 0.66 -3.18
C PHE A 116 0.74 0.17 -4.38
N ARG A 117 -0.60 0.16 -4.28
CA ARG A 117 -1.46 -0.21 -5.42
C ARG A 117 -1.17 0.64 -6.65
N ARG A 118 -1.13 1.97 -6.51
CA ARG A 118 -0.89 2.87 -7.65
C ARG A 118 0.50 2.69 -8.26
N ILE A 119 1.52 2.59 -7.43
CA ILE A 119 2.91 2.43 -7.87
C ILE A 119 3.05 1.10 -8.63
N PHE A 120 2.65 -0.01 -8.03
CA PHE A 120 2.83 -1.33 -8.64
C PHE A 120 1.91 -1.56 -9.84
N SER A 121 0.68 -1.02 -9.84
CA SER A 121 -0.17 -1.03 -11.03
C SER A 121 0.46 -0.30 -12.21
N LYS A 122 1.15 0.83 -11.97
CA LYS A 122 1.88 1.57 -13.01
C LYS A 122 3.03 0.74 -13.57
N TYR A 123 3.85 0.15 -12.72
CA TYR A 123 4.97 -0.68 -13.17
C TYR A 123 4.52 -1.92 -13.95
N ILE A 124 3.51 -2.63 -13.44
CA ILE A 124 2.97 -3.82 -14.12
C ILE A 124 2.46 -3.45 -15.52
N ARG A 125 1.79 -2.31 -15.67
CA ARG A 125 1.31 -1.81 -16.97
C ARG A 125 2.46 -1.46 -17.92
N ASN A 126 3.46 -0.71 -17.44
CA ASN A 126 4.57 -0.22 -18.29
C ASN A 126 5.43 -1.36 -18.86
N LEU A 127 5.67 -2.43 -18.07
CA LEU A 127 6.44 -3.61 -18.50
C LEU A 127 5.63 -4.61 -19.36
N SER A 128 4.39 -4.27 -19.73
CA SER A 128 3.54 -5.05 -20.64
C SER A 128 3.49 -4.43 -22.04
N SER A 129 4.16 -3.28 -22.24
CA SER A 129 4.34 -2.66 -23.55
C SER A 129 5.30 -3.52 -24.39
N PRO A 130 4.99 -3.83 -25.66
CA PRO A 130 5.85 -4.65 -26.51
C PRO A 130 7.17 -3.96 -26.94
N PHE A 131 7.51 -2.79 -26.40
CA PHE A 131 8.65 -1.97 -26.80
C PHE A 131 9.66 -1.66 -25.69
N THR A 132 9.86 -2.57 -24.73
CA THR A 132 11.02 -2.53 -23.81
C THR A 132 11.64 -3.90 -23.66
#